data_AF-T1C390-F1
#
_entry.id   AF-T1C390-F1
#
_cell.length_a   1.000
_cell.length_b   1.000
_cell.length_c   1.000
_cell.angle_alpha   90.00
_cell.angle_beta   90.00
_cell.angle_gamma   90.00
#
_symmetry.space_group_name_H-M   'P 1'
#
loop_
_entity.id
_entity.type
_entity.pdbx_description
1 polymer ?
#
loop_
_entity_poly.entity_id
_entity_poly.type
_entity_poly.pdbx_seq_one_letter_code
_entity_poly.pdbx_strand_id
1 'polypeptide(L)'
;HALAEESLRLIARTFGHRWAFGAFASESPLRRLGPDDRRALGDRLREFDREFGSLWELFLSSRTFIDRIQSTATVSRADALRWGAVGPTLRASGVAWDDRLRAPTPPYTDLFVPLAQGREGDALARVMVRQEEIRSSLLLVGADAGSLVERARGRVRAA
;
A
#
# COMPACT_ATOMS: atom_id res chain seq x y z
N HIS A 1 -14.94 7.14 -6.38
CA HIS A 1 -14.49 7.45 -7.76
C HIS A 1 -13.46 8.59 -7.82
N ALA A 2 -13.65 9.72 -7.13
CA ALA A 2 -12.72 10.86 -7.18
C ALA A 2 -11.28 10.51 -6.74
N LEU A 3 -11.09 9.93 -5.55
CA LEU A 3 -9.75 9.58 -5.04
C LEU A 3 -8.97 8.63 -5.95
N ALA A 4 -9.63 7.60 -6.48
CA ALA A 4 -8.99 6.66 -7.40
C ALA A 4 -8.51 7.36 -8.67
N GLU A 5 -9.34 8.25 -9.22
CA GLU A 5 -8.99 9.05 -10.40
C GLU A 5 -7.83 10.00 -10.11
N GLU A 6 -7.81 10.63 -8.95
CA GLU A 6 -6.73 11.54 -8.55
C GLU A 6 -5.42 10.81 -8.30
N SER A 7 -5.45 9.60 -7.74
CA SER A 7 -4.27 8.73 -7.66
C SER A 7 -3.73 8.41 -9.06
N LEU A 8 -4.59 8.09 -10.03
CA LEU A 8 -4.17 7.86 -11.41
C LEU A 8 -3.56 9.11 -12.06
N ARG A 9 -4.11 10.30 -11.78
CA ARG A 9 -3.53 11.57 -12.25
C ARG A 9 -2.18 11.86 -11.60
N LEU A 10 -2.03 11.55 -10.31
CA LEU A 10 -0.76 11.69 -9.61
C LEU A 10 0.30 10.76 -10.20
N ILE A 11 -0.05 9.49 -10.45
CA ILE A 11 0.81 8.52 -11.12
C ILE A 11 1.19 9.04 -12.52
N ALA A 12 0.24 9.56 -13.29
CA ALA A 12 0.51 10.15 -14.61
C ALA A 12 1.49 11.33 -14.56
N ARG A 13 1.36 12.26 -13.60
CA ARG A 13 2.29 13.39 -13.45
C ARG A 13 3.69 12.96 -12.99
N THR A 14 3.73 11.94 -12.14
CA THR A 14 4.97 11.41 -11.54
C THR A 14 5.76 10.63 -12.58
N PHE A 15 5.10 9.69 -13.24
CA PHE A 15 5.75 8.71 -14.11
C PHE A 15 5.54 8.99 -15.59
N GLY A 16 4.69 9.93 -16.00
CA GLY A 16 4.35 10.15 -17.42
C GLY A 16 3.37 9.13 -18.00
N HIS A 17 2.88 8.18 -17.19
CA HIS A 17 1.91 7.17 -17.59
C HIS A 17 0.91 6.89 -16.46
N ARG A 18 -0.38 6.85 -16.78
CA ARG A 18 -1.49 6.75 -15.79
C ARG A 18 -1.45 5.52 -14.90
N TRP A 19 -0.79 4.46 -15.36
CA TRP A 19 -0.64 3.17 -14.68
C TRP A 19 0.82 2.83 -14.31
N ALA A 20 1.76 3.77 -14.47
CA ALA A 20 3.19 3.57 -14.23
C ALA A 20 3.86 2.39 -14.99
N PHE A 21 3.27 1.93 -16.09
CA PHE A 21 3.89 0.90 -16.92
C PHE A 21 5.28 1.34 -17.41
N GLY A 22 6.25 0.45 -17.25
CA GLY A 22 7.65 0.73 -17.58
C GLY A 22 8.41 1.60 -16.58
N ALA A 23 7.81 2.01 -15.45
CA ALA A 23 8.48 2.90 -14.48
C ALA A 23 9.74 2.32 -13.83
N PHE A 24 9.80 0.99 -13.75
CA PHE A 24 10.89 0.25 -13.10
C PHE A 24 11.82 -0.47 -14.10
N ALA A 25 11.63 -0.26 -15.41
CA ALA A 25 12.56 -0.78 -16.41
C ALA A 25 13.93 -0.07 -16.30
N SER A 26 15.03 -0.79 -16.57
CA SER A 26 16.38 -0.20 -16.61
C SER A 26 16.47 0.95 -17.64
N GLU A 27 15.80 0.77 -18.77
CA GLU A 27 15.64 1.72 -19.87
C GLU A 27 14.34 2.51 -19.77
N SER A 28 13.79 2.67 -18.56
CA SER A 28 12.52 3.38 -18.36
C SER A 28 12.57 4.76 -19.03
N PRO A 29 11.67 5.05 -19.99
CA PRO A 29 11.60 6.39 -20.59
C PRO A 29 10.98 7.41 -19.62
N LEU A 30 10.61 6.98 -18.41
CA LEU A 30 9.85 7.78 -17.47
C LEU A 30 10.76 8.76 -16.71
N ARG A 31 10.28 10.00 -16.62
CA ARG A 31 10.98 11.16 -16.06
C ARG A 31 11.54 10.90 -14.65
N ARG A 32 12.73 11.43 -14.36
CA ARG A 32 13.25 11.51 -12.97
C ARG A 32 12.52 12.61 -12.20
N LEU A 33 12.08 12.29 -10.98
CA LEU A 33 11.42 13.26 -10.10
C LEU A 33 12.43 14.26 -9.53
N GLY A 34 12.27 15.53 -9.90
CA GLY A 34 13.02 16.63 -9.33
C GLY A 34 12.53 17.00 -7.92
N PRO A 35 13.23 17.91 -7.21
CA PRO A 35 12.84 18.35 -5.87
C PRO A 35 11.42 18.90 -5.77
N ASP A 36 10.96 19.63 -6.79
CA ASP A 36 9.60 20.19 -6.83
C ASP A 36 8.53 19.11 -7.03
N ASP A 37 8.82 18.11 -7.87
CA ASP A 37 7.92 16.97 -8.06
C ASP A 37 7.75 16.17 -6.75
N ARG A 38 8.83 16.03 -5.99
CA ARG A 38 8.83 15.34 -4.69
C ARG A 38 8.02 16.12 -3.65
N ARG A 39 8.17 17.45 -3.61
CA ARG A 39 7.35 18.33 -2.75
C ARG A 39 5.87 18.20 -3.10
N ALA A 40 5.53 18.36 -4.38
CA ALA A 40 4.16 18.27 -4.85
C ALA A 40 3.54 16.87 -4.60
N LEU A 41 4.33 15.81 -4.77
CA LEU A 41 3.92 14.45 -4.41
C LEU A 41 3.63 14.34 -2.91
N GLY A 42 4.54 14.81 -2.06
CA GLY A 42 4.36 14.81 -0.61
C GLY A 42 3.13 15.59 -0.16
N ASP A 43 2.89 16.77 -0.72
CA ASP A 43 1.70 17.58 -0.45
C ASP A 43 0.41 16.86 -0.84
N ARG A 44 0.37 16.26 -2.03
CA ARG A 44 -0.82 15.51 -2.47
C ARG A 44 -1.06 14.26 -1.63
N LEU A 45 -0.01 13.55 -1.20
CA LEU A 45 -0.16 12.39 -0.33
C LEU A 45 -0.73 12.78 1.05
N ARG A 46 -0.33 13.92 1.60
CA ARG A 46 -0.91 14.46 2.85
C ARG A 46 -2.39 14.83 2.69
N GLU A 47 -2.77 15.38 1.54
CA GLU A 47 -4.18 15.67 1.24
C GLU A 47 -4.99 14.38 1.05
N PHE A 48 -4.44 13.41 0.30
CA PHE A 48 -5.06 12.10 0.12
C PHE A 48 -5.30 11.39 1.47
N ASP A 49 -4.33 11.44 2.39
CA ASP A 49 -4.47 10.83 3.72
C ASP A 49 -5.66 11.41 4.49
N ARG A 50 -5.83 12.75 4.46
CA ARG A 50 -6.96 13.44 5.08
C ARG A 50 -8.29 13.03 4.44
N GLU A 51 -8.37 13.08 3.11
CA GLU A 51 -9.58 12.74 2.36
C GLU A 51 -9.99 11.28 2.57
N PHE A 52 -9.02 10.36 2.51
CA PHE A 52 -9.23 8.95 2.76
C PHE A 52 -9.64 8.69 4.21
N GLY A 53 -9.01 9.37 5.17
CA GLY A 53 -9.35 9.29 6.59
C GLY A 53 -10.81 9.66 6.86
N SER A 54 -11.29 10.78 6.33
CA SER A 54 -12.69 11.19 6.48
C SER A 54 -13.67 10.22 5.84
N LEU A 55 -13.37 9.68 4.65
CA LEU A 55 -14.21 8.65 4.03
C LEU A 55 -14.22 7.35 4.85
N TRP A 56 -13.06 6.98 5.39
CA TRP A 56 -12.91 5.78 6.19
C TRP A 56 -13.72 5.86 7.49
N GLU A 57 -13.70 7.00 8.18
CA GLU A 57 -14.55 7.26 9.35
C GLU A 57 -16.04 7.15 9.02
N LEU A 58 -16.46 7.65 7.86
CA LEU A 58 -17.84 7.51 7.38
C LEU A 58 -18.21 6.03 7.13
N PHE A 59 -17.30 5.23 6.58
CA PHE A 59 -17.53 3.79 6.41
C PHE A 59 -17.64 3.06 7.75
N LEU A 60 -16.74 3.35 8.70
CA LEU A 60 -16.75 2.69 10.00
C LEU A 60 -17.93 3.10 10.89
N SER A 61 -18.43 4.32 10.76
CA SER A 61 -19.64 4.78 11.47
C SER A 61 -20.93 4.21 10.88
N SER A 62 -20.90 3.68 9.66
CA SER A 62 -22.06 3.07 9.02
C SER A 62 -22.31 1.66 9.57
N ARG A 63 -23.30 1.56 10.46
CA ARG A 63 -23.73 0.27 11.02
C ARG A 63 -24.13 -0.74 9.95
N THR A 64 -24.90 -0.30 8.94
CA THR A 64 -25.29 -1.15 7.81
C THR A 64 -24.08 -1.70 7.05
N PHE A 65 -23.01 -0.91 6.91
CA PHE A 65 -21.79 -1.38 6.27
C PHE A 65 -21.11 -2.47 7.11
N ILE A 66 -20.93 -2.22 8.40
CA ILE A 66 -20.29 -3.17 9.33
C ILE A 66 -21.09 -4.47 9.42
N ASP A 67 -22.41 -4.39 9.62
CA ASP A 67 -23.30 -5.55 9.74
C ASP A 67 -23.26 -6.46 8.49
N ARG A 68 -22.94 -5.91 7.31
CA ARG A 68 -22.85 -6.67 6.06
C ARG A 68 -21.56 -7.45 5.87
N ILE A 69 -20.48 -7.08 6.56
CA ILE A 69 -19.16 -7.65 6.31
C ILE A 69 -18.55 -8.31 7.55
N GLN A 70 -18.90 -7.85 8.75
CA GLN A 70 -18.45 -8.46 9.99
C GLN A 70 -18.97 -9.89 10.09
N SER A 71 -18.11 -10.80 10.56
CA SER A 71 -18.39 -12.23 10.72
C SER A 71 -18.74 -12.99 9.43
N THR A 72 -18.50 -12.39 8.25
CA THR A 72 -18.71 -13.03 6.94
C THR A 72 -17.40 -13.50 6.32
N ALA A 73 -17.47 -14.58 5.53
CA ALA A 73 -16.34 -15.13 4.78
C ALA A 73 -15.07 -15.32 5.65
N THR A 74 -15.28 -15.88 6.85
CA THR A 74 -14.24 -16.13 7.85
C THR A 74 -13.28 -17.21 7.39
N VAL A 75 -11.99 -16.91 7.46
CA VAL A 75 -10.91 -17.87 7.23
C VAL A 75 -10.13 -18.05 8.53
N SER A 76 -10.19 -19.25 9.10
CA SER A 76 -9.43 -19.57 10.31
C SER A 76 -7.92 -19.55 10.05
N ARG A 77 -7.11 -19.34 11.09
CA ARG A 77 -5.64 -19.47 10.98
C ARG A 77 -5.22 -20.82 10.39
N ALA A 78 -5.88 -21.90 10.80
CA ALA A 78 -5.57 -23.25 10.35
C ALA A 78 -5.90 -23.43 8.87
N ASP A 79 -7.06 -22.94 8.42
CA ASP A 79 -7.45 -22.99 7.01
C ASP A 79 -6.55 -22.10 6.14
N ALA A 80 -6.22 -20.89 6.60
CA ALA A 80 -5.31 -19.99 5.89
C ALA A 80 -3.96 -20.66 5.61
N LEU A 81 -3.40 -21.38 6.60
CA LEU A 81 -2.15 -22.13 6.43
C LEU A 81 -2.34 -23.34 5.52
N ARG A 82 -3.42 -24.11 5.72
CA ARG A 82 -3.71 -25.32 4.94
C ARG A 82 -3.93 -25.01 3.45
N TRP A 83 -4.59 -23.90 3.13
CA TRP A 83 -4.88 -23.48 1.76
C TRP A 83 -3.74 -22.71 1.11
N GLY A 84 -2.68 -22.39 1.86
CA GLY A 84 -1.60 -21.54 1.35
C GLY A 84 -2.05 -20.11 1.06
N ALA A 85 -2.94 -19.56 1.90
CA ALA A 85 -3.35 -18.16 1.79
C ALA A 85 -2.13 -17.23 2.00
N VAL A 86 -2.13 -16.08 1.33
CA VAL A 86 -1.05 -15.09 1.40
C VAL A 86 -1.57 -13.68 1.61
N GLY A 87 -0.67 -12.75 1.90
CA GLY A 87 -0.97 -11.33 1.96
C GLY A 87 -2.03 -10.97 3.02
N PRO A 88 -3.04 -10.13 2.71
CA PRO A 88 -4.02 -9.69 3.70
C PRO A 88 -4.91 -10.81 4.23
N THR A 89 -5.22 -11.84 3.42
CA THR A 89 -6.04 -12.96 3.89
C THR A 89 -5.30 -13.71 5.00
N LEU A 90 -4.03 -14.04 4.78
CA LEU A 90 -3.18 -14.70 5.78
C LEU A 90 -3.01 -13.84 7.05
N ARG A 91 -2.75 -12.53 6.87
CA ARG A 91 -2.55 -11.59 7.99
C ARG A 91 -3.83 -11.29 8.76
N ALA A 92 -4.99 -11.22 8.11
CA ALA A 92 -6.27 -11.03 8.78
C ALA A 92 -6.67 -12.25 9.62
N SER A 93 -6.18 -13.44 9.26
CA SER A 93 -6.37 -14.70 10.00
C SER A 93 -5.34 -14.90 11.13
N GLY A 94 -4.59 -13.86 11.54
CA GLY A 94 -3.68 -13.93 12.69
C GLY A 94 -2.29 -14.48 12.41
N VAL A 95 -1.85 -14.53 11.14
CA VAL A 95 -0.48 -14.94 10.79
C VAL A 95 0.34 -13.72 10.38
N ALA A 96 1.30 -13.35 11.23
CA ALA A 96 2.25 -12.27 10.97
C ALA A 96 3.27 -12.66 9.89
N TRP A 97 2.89 -12.50 8.61
CA TRP A 97 3.74 -12.81 7.46
C TRP A 97 3.70 -11.69 6.41
N ASP A 98 4.87 -11.14 6.09
CA ASP A 98 5.08 -10.18 5.01
C ASP A 98 6.49 -10.35 4.44
N ASP A 99 6.60 -10.58 3.14
CA ASP A 99 7.88 -10.86 2.50
C ASP A 99 8.83 -9.66 2.55
N ARG A 100 8.29 -8.43 2.60
CA ARG A 100 9.09 -7.21 2.77
C ARG A 100 9.82 -7.16 4.10
N LEU A 101 9.36 -7.92 5.10
CA LEU A 101 9.99 -8.03 6.42
C LEU A 101 10.83 -9.31 6.56
N ARG A 102 10.36 -10.43 6.01
CA ARG A 102 11.01 -11.75 6.18
C ARG A 102 12.16 -11.99 5.21
N ALA A 103 12.03 -11.50 3.99
CA ALA A 103 13.02 -11.60 2.93
C ALA A 103 13.13 -10.25 2.21
N PRO A 104 13.54 -9.18 2.93
CA PRO A 104 13.53 -7.83 2.40
C PRO A 104 14.41 -7.72 1.16
N THR A 105 13.83 -7.24 0.06
CA THR A 105 14.57 -6.80 -1.13
C THR A 105 14.67 -5.29 -1.12
N PRO A 106 15.69 -4.67 -1.74
CA PRO A 106 15.71 -3.23 -1.94
C PRO A 106 14.39 -2.77 -2.60
N PRO A 107 13.81 -1.62 -2.16
CA PRO A 107 14.31 -0.72 -1.15
C PRO A 107 13.91 -1.07 0.30
N TYR A 108 13.13 -2.13 0.52
CA TYR A 108 12.61 -2.52 1.85
C TYR A 108 13.68 -2.98 2.85
N THR A 109 14.91 -3.27 2.39
CA THR A 109 16.06 -3.53 3.29
C THR A 109 16.37 -2.35 4.20
N ASP A 110 16.09 -1.12 3.74
CA ASP A 110 16.51 0.12 4.40
C ASP A 110 15.31 0.90 4.97
N LEU A 111 14.12 0.30 4.98
CA LEU A 111 12.87 0.97 5.33
C LEU A 111 12.16 0.26 6.49
N PHE A 112 11.60 1.05 7.38
CA PHE A 112 10.66 0.55 8.37
C PHE A 112 9.30 0.29 7.70
N VAL A 113 8.88 -0.97 7.64
CA VAL A 113 7.58 -1.39 7.08
C VAL A 113 6.67 -1.81 8.23
N PRO A 114 5.65 -1.02 8.59
CA PRO A 114 4.66 -1.44 9.59
C PRO A 114 3.90 -2.68 9.12
N LEU A 115 3.71 -3.65 10.01
CA LEU A 115 2.94 -4.85 9.73
C LEU A 115 1.48 -4.68 10.13
N ALA A 116 0.58 -4.68 9.14
CA ALA A 116 -0.87 -4.76 9.37
C ALA A 116 -1.31 -6.21 9.59
N GLN A 117 -1.98 -6.52 10.70
CA GLN A 117 -2.56 -7.85 10.97
C GLN A 117 -3.93 -7.74 11.65
N GLY A 118 -4.72 -8.80 11.52
CA GLY A 118 -5.98 -9.00 12.26
C GLY A 118 -6.00 -10.39 12.89
N ARG A 119 -7.09 -10.77 13.57
CA ARG A 119 -7.22 -12.10 14.18
C ARG A 119 -8.50 -12.83 13.80
N GLU A 120 -9.52 -12.09 13.41
CA GLU A 120 -10.89 -12.54 13.21
C GLU A 120 -11.03 -13.32 11.90
N GLY A 121 -10.18 -13.05 10.90
CA GLY A 121 -10.15 -13.75 9.61
C GLY A 121 -11.37 -13.49 8.71
N ASP A 122 -12.32 -12.68 9.14
CA ASP A 122 -13.54 -12.31 8.41
C ASP A 122 -13.28 -11.22 7.35
N ALA A 123 -14.32 -10.86 6.60
CA ALA A 123 -14.22 -9.81 5.59
C ALA A 123 -13.85 -8.45 6.21
N LEU A 124 -14.39 -8.11 7.40
CA LEU A 124 -14.05 -6.87 8.09
C LEU A 124 -12.56 -6.81 8.44
N ALA A 125 -11.99 -7.86 9.02
CA ALA A 125 -10.57 -7.93 9.37
C ALA A 125 -9.68 -7.75 8.13
N ARG A 126 -10.06 -8.30 6.97
CA ARG A 126 -9.34 -8.06 5.71
C ARG A 126 -9.41 -6.59 5.27
N VAL A 127 -10.55 -5.92 5.44
CA VAL A 127 -10.68 -4.49 5.15
C VAL A 127 -9.82 -3.66 6.12
N MET A 128 -9.82 -3.97 7.42
CA MET A 128 -8.98 -3.30 8.42
C MET A 128 -7.49 -3.45 8.09
N VAL A 129 -7.03 -4.65 7.72
CA VAL A 129 -5.65 -4.88 7.28
C VAL A 129 -5.34 -4.01 6.05
N ARG A 130 -6.21 -4.00 5.03
CA ARG A 130 -6.02 -3.17 3.83
C ARG A 130 -5.94 -1.69 4.13
N GLN A 131 -6.76 -1.21 5.05
CA GLN A 131 -6.75 0.19 5.45
C GLN A 131 -5.41 0.56 6.11
N GLU A 132 -4.88 -0.28 6.98
CA GLU A 132 -3.59 -0.05 7.62
C GLU A 132 -2.42 -0.18 6.62
N GLU A 133 -2.55 -1.04 5.61
CA GLU A 133 -1.60 -1.07 4.49
C GLU A 133 -1.57 0.22 3.69
N ILE A 134 -2.71 0.90 3.51
CA ILE A 134 -2.76 2.20 2.83
C ILE A 134 -1.97 3.23 3.65
N ARG A 135 -2.18 3.30 4.97
CA ARG A 135 -1.40 4.20 5.85
C ARG A 135 0.09 3.88 5.80
N SER A 136 0.44 2.60 5.88
CA SER A 136 1.82 2.14 5.76
C SER A 136 2.43 2.52 4.41
N SER A 137 1.66 2.44 3.33
CA SER A 137 2.12 2.85 1.99
C SER A 137 2.33 4.35 1.89
N LEU A 138 1.42 5.16 2.45
CA LEU A 138 1.57 6.62 2.52
C LEU A 138 2.80 7.02 3.34
N LEU A 139 3.08 6.32 4.44
CA LEU A 139 4.30 6.51 5.22
C LEU A 139 5.55 6.17 4.41
N LEU A 140 5.58 5.01 3.73
CA LEU A 140 6.73 4.59 2.93
C LEU A 140 7.00 5.57 1.79
N VAL A 141 5.97 5.99 1.05
CA VAL A 141 6.13 6.94 -0.06
C VAL A 141 6.40 8.36 0.46
N GLY A 142 5.79 8.78 1.56
CA GLY A 142 5.92 10.13 2.13
C GLY A 142 7.25 10.37 2.85
N ALA A 143 7.75 9.38 3.59
CA ALA A 143 9.05 9.44 4.26
C ALA A 143 10.21 9.46 3.26
N ASP A 144 9.98 8.98 2.03
CA ASP A 144 11.05 8.72 1.09
C ASP A 144 10.72 9.01 -0.39
N ALA A 145 9.89 10.02 -0.64
CA ALA A 145 9.43 10.42 -1.99
C ALA A 145 10.58 10.69 -2.99
N GLY A 146 11.82 10.85 -2.50
CA GLY A 146 13.01 11.09 -3.30
C GLY A 146 14.04 9.96 -3.41
N SER A 147 14.21 9.08 -2.41
CA SER A 147 15.33 8.11 -2.42
C SER A 147 14.91 6.65 -2.64
N LEU A 148 13.61 6.33 -2.55
CA LEU A 148 13.04 5.03 -2.95
C LEU A 148 13.36 4.69 -4.42
N VAL A 149 13.14 5.63 -5.35
CA VAL A 149 13.31 5.43 -6.80
C VAL A 149 14.78 5.37 -7.21
N GLU A 150 15.62 6.22 -6.63
CA GLU A 150 17.06 6.23 -6.91
C GLU A 150 17.76 4.97 -6.34
N ARG A 151 17.36 4.51 -5.14
CA ARG A 151 17.88 3.28 -4.54
C ARG A 151 17.44 2.01 -5.28
N ALA A 152 16.21 1.97 -5.78
CA ALA A 152 15.73 0.86 -6.60
C ALA A 152 16.44 0.80 -7.97
N ARG A 153 16.68 1.94 -8.62
CA ARG A 153 17.34 2.00 -9.95
C ARG A 153 18.86 1.83 -9.89
N GLY A 154 19.51 2.29 -8.81
CA GLY A 154 20.96 2.24 -8.64
C GLY A 154 21.57 0.83 -8.63
N ARG A 155 20.78 -0.20 -8.28
CA ARG A 155 21.26 -1.60 -8.25
C ARG A 155 20.78 -2.47 -9.40
N VAL A 156 19.73 -2.09 -10.15
CA VAL A 156 19.38 -2.77 -11.43
C VAL A 156 20.47 -2.56 -12.49
N ARG A 157 21.27 -1.50 -12.38
CA ARG A 157 22.46 -1.29 -13.23
C ARG A 157 23.70 -2.07 -12.76
N ALA A 158 23.67 -2.67 -11.57
CA ALA A 158 24.79 -3.37 -10.95
C ALA A 158 24.59 -4.89 -10.85
N ALA A 159 23.46 -5.40 -11.36
CA ALA A 159 23.12 -6.81 -11.51
C ALA A 159 23.01 -7.13 -13.01
#